data_AF-A0AAW2XPU7-F1
#
_entry.id   AF-A0AAW2XPU7-F1
#
_cell.length_a   1.000
_cell.length_b   1.000
_cell.length_c   1.000
_cell.angle_alpha   90.00
_cell.angle_beta   90.00
_cell.angle_gamma   90.00
#
_symmetry.space_group_name_H-M   'P 1'
#
loop_
_entity.id
_entity.type
_entity.pdbx_description
1 polymer ?
#
loop_
_entity_poly.entity_id
_entity_poly.type
_entity_poly.pdbx_seq_one_letter_code
_entity_poly.pdbx_strand_id
1 'polypeptide(L)'
;MWIVECISTTTYSVALNGELHGFFPGARGIRQGDPMSPYLFVLAMEILHLILLQRIEQAESFQYHWQCNEMKLFNLCFADDLLLFCKAEENSVILFRDALHAFAELSGLHAKSVKVN
;
A
#
# COMPACT_ATOMS: atom_id res chain seq x y z
N MET A 1 0.30 -12.57 18.71
CA MET A 1 1.54 -12.63 19.49
C MET A 1 2.75 -12.91 18.60
N TRP A 2 2.79 -14.02 17.87
CA TRP A 2 3.79 -14.37 16.84
C TRP A 2 4.08 -13.31 15.75
N ILE A 3 3.08 -12.70 15.11
CA ILE A 3 3.31 -11.66 14.07
C ILE A 3 4.05 -10.45 14.64
N VAL A 4 3.63 -9.97 15.80
CA VAL A 4 4.25 -8.82 16.47
C VAL A 4 5.69 -9.13 16.82
N GLU A 5 5.95 -10.33 17.36
CA GLU A 5 7.30 -10.80 17.69
C GLU A 5 8.21 -10.82 16.45
N CYS A 6 7.74 -11.38 15.33
CA CYS A 6 8.52 -11.44 14.08
C CYS A 6 8.90 -10.05 13.56
N ILE A 7 8.01 -9.07 13.68
CA ILE A 7 8.21 -7.71 13.18
C ILE A 7 9.01 -6.84 14.16
N SER A 8 8.89 -7.07 15.47
CA SER A 8 9.53 -6.23 16.50
C SER A 8 10.95 -6.65 16.87
N THR A 9 11.30 -7.93 16.68
CA THR A 9 12.59 -8.48 17.12
C THR A 9 13.62 -8.60 15.99
N THR A 10 13.28 -8.18 14.77
CA THR A 10 14.19 -8.29 13.62
C THR A 10 15.45 -7.45 13.84
N THR A 11 16.61 -8.03 13.58
CA THR A 11 17.92 -7.34 13.59
C THR A 11 18.61 -7.51 12.24
N TYR A 12 19.39 -6.50 11.86
CA TYR A 12 20.10 -6.43 10.59
C TYR A 12 21.60 -6.23 10.83
N SER A 13 22.42 -6.69 9.90
CA SER A 13 23.87 -6.49 9.86
C SER A 13 24.29 -6.09 8.44
N VAL A 14 25.41 -5.40 8.29
CA VAL A 14 25.92 -4.98 6.97
C VAL A 14 27.03 -5.92 6.54
N ALA A 15 26.90 -6.54 5.37
CA ALA A 15 27.99 -7.31 4.78
C ALA A 15 28.97 -6.38 4.05
N LEU A 16 30.22 -6.33 4.49
CA LEU A 16 31.32 -5.61 3.83
C LEU A 16 32.40 -6.62 3.46
N ASN A 17 32.72 -6.72 2.17
CA ASN A 17 33.72 -7.67 1.65
C ASN A 17 33.48 -9.15 2.06
N GLY A 18 32.22 -9.54 2.29
CA GLY A 18 31.85 -10.90 2.69
C GLY A 18 31.81 -11.15 4.20
N GLU A 19 32.26 -10.20 5.03
CA GLU A 19 32.14 -10.26 6.48
C GLU A 19 30.97 -9.40 6.99
N LEU A 20 30.26 -9.89 8.00
CA LEU A 20 29.15 -9.17 8.62
C LEU A 20 29.69 -8.22 9.69
N HIS A 21 29.32 -6.95 9.60
CA HIS A 21 29.71 -5.90 10.53
C HIS A 21 28.51 -5.28 11.22
N GLY A 22 28.57 -5.26 12.55
CA GLY A 22 27.59 -4.63 13.41
C GLY A 22 26.22 -5.32 13.41
N PHE A 23 25.43 -5.01 14.43
CA PHE A 23 24.01 -5.39 14.49
C PHE A 23 23.21 -4.18 14.90
N PHE A 24 22.10 -3.96 14.22
CA PHE A 24 21.15 -2.89 14.53
C PHE A 24 19.71 -3.41 14.43
N PRO A 25 18.81 -2.95 15.30
CA PRO A 25 17.41 -3.35 15.24
C PRO A 25 16.73 -2.80 13.99
N GLY A 26 15.76 -3.54 13.48
CA GLY A 26 14.83 -3.05 12.47
C GLY A 26 13.95 -1.94 13.03
N ALA A 27 13.84 -0.83 12.31
CA ALA A 27 12.94 0.27 12.69
C ALA A 27 11.59 0.18 11.97
N ARG A 28 11.60 -0.07 10.66
CA ARG A 28 10.40 -0.17 9.80
C ARG A 28 10.61 -1.20 8.70
N GLY A 29 9.52 -1.78 8.25
CA GLY A 29 9.51 -2.75 7.16
C GLY A 29 9.87 -4.15 7.61
N ILE A 30 9.59 -5.10 6.72
CA ILE A 30 9.89 -6.52 6.89
C ILE A 30 10.99 -6.88 5.91
N ARG A 31 11.82 -7.86 6.28
CA ARG A 31 12.89 -8.34 5.43
C ARG A 31 12.33 -8.78 4.06
N GLN A 32 12.95 -8.33 2.98
CA GLN A 32 12.62 -8.80 1.64
C GLN A 32 12.90 -10.31 1.53
N GLY A 33 11.94 -11.07 1.02
CA GLY A 33 12.00 -12.53 0.99
C GLY A 33 11.50 -13.21 2.27
N ASP A 34 11.01 -12.45 3.26
CA ASP A 34 10.30 -13.02 4.40
C ASP A 34 8.96 -13.62 3.94
N PRO A 35 8.65 -14.88 4.27
CA PRO A 35 7.39 -15.53 3.89
C PRO A 35 6.12 -14.79 4.38
N MET A 36 6.22 -13.96 5.42
CA MET A 36 5.10 -13.18 5.96
C MET A 36 4.86 -11.87 5.22
N SER A 37 5.87 -11.34 4.52
CA SER A 37 5.78 -10.05 3.85
C SER A 37 4.61 -9.94 2.85
N PRO A 38 4.27 -10.97 2.03
CA PRO A 38 3.15 -10.86 1.09
C PRO A 38 1.79 -10.78 1.80
N TYR A 39 1.62 -11.49 2.92
CA TYR A 39 0.36 -11.49 3.66
C TYR A 39 0.11 -10.15 4.33
N LEU A 40 1.15 -9.55 4.91
CA LEU A 40 1.05 -8.24 5.55
C LEU A 40 0.85 -7.13 4.52
N PHE A 41 1.43 -7.28 3.33
CA PHE A 41 1.12 -6.40 2.21
C PHE A 41 -0.36 -6.50 1.80
N VAL A 42 -0.89 -7.71 1.59
CA VAL A 42 -2.31 -7.91 1.25
C VAL A 42 -3.24 -7.28 2.29
N LEU A 43 -2.95 -7.46 3.58
CA LEU A 43 -3.74 -6.84 4.66
C LEU A 43 -3.70 -5.30 4.60
N ALA A 44 -2.54 -4.70 4.35
CA ALA A 44 -2.43 -3.25 4.20
C ALA A 44 -3.21 -2.74 2.98
N MET A 45 -3.12 -3.45 1.85
CA MET A 45 -3.84 -3.08 0.63
C MET A 45 -5.36 -3.29 0.73
N GLU A 46 -5.82 -4.27 1.51
CA GLU A 46 -7.24 -4.45 1.84
C GLU A 46 -7.78 -3.23 2.58
N ILE A 47 -7.02 -2.69 3.55
CA ILE A 47 -7.40 -1.46 4.25
C ILE A 47 -7.53 -0.29 3.26
N LEU A 48 -6.58 -0.14 2.32
CA LEU A 48 -6.69 0.88 1.27
C LEU A 48 -7.94 0.67 0.40
N HIS A 49 -8.23 -0.57 0.00
CA HIS A 49 -9.42 -0.90 -0.79
C HIS A 49 -10.71 -0.50 -0.05
N LEU A 50 -10.81 -0.81 1.24
CA LEU A 50 -11.97 -0.46 2.07
C LEU A 50 -12.14 1.07 2.21
N ILE A 51 -11.05 1.82 2.40
CA ILE A 51 -11.11 3.30 2.47
C ILE A 51 -11.61 3.87 1.14
N LEU A 52 -11.12 3.36 0.01
CA LEU A 52 -11.56 3.78 -1.32
C LEU A 52 -13.04 3.45 -1.55
N LEU A 53 -13.45 2.21 -1.24
CA LEU A 53 -14.82 1.74 -1.39
C LEU A 53 -15.78 2.63 -0.60
N GLN A 54 -15.47 2.91 0.67
CA GLN A 54 -16.29 3.75 1.52
C GLN A 54 -16.49 5.15 0.93
N ARG A 55 -15.43 5.77 0.38
CA ARG A 55 -15.54 7.10 -0.22
C ARG A 55 -16.32 7.08 -1.53
N ILE A 56 -16.13 6.05 -2.36
CA ILE A 56 -16.88 5.87 -3.61
C ILE A 56 -18.37 5.72 -3.33
N GLU A 57 -18.75 4.88 -2.35
CA GLU A 57 -20.16 4.66 -1.99
C GLU A 57 -20.84 5.91 -1.43
N GLN A 58 -20.08 6.82 -0.83
CA GLN A 58 -20.58 8.09 -0.30
C GLN A 58 -20.60 9.22 -1.34
N ALA A 59 -19.95 9.03 -2.49
CA ALA A 59 -19.82 10.05 -3.52
C ALA A 59 -20.77 9.80 -4.68
N GLU A 60 -21.90 10.52 -4.70
CA GLU A 60 -22.87 10.45 -5.82
C GLU A 60 -22.25 10.84 -7.18
N SER A 61 -21.19 11.65 -7.16
CA SER A 61 -20.49 12.12 -8.35
C SER A 61 -19.42 11.15 -8.87
N PHE A 62 -19.11 10.07 -8.16
CA PHE A 62 -18.08 9.14 -8.61
C PHE A 62 -18.57 8.31 -9.79
N GLN A 63 -17.77 8.26 -10.86
CA GLN A 63 -18.03 7.40 -12.01
C GLN A 63 -16.85 6.49 -12.27
N TYR A 64 -17.16 5.21 -12.49
CA TYR A 64 -16.16 4.22 -12.90
C TYR A 64 -15.60 4.57 -14.29
N HIS A 65 -14.37 4.12 -14.53
CA HIS A 65 -13.85 4.11 -15.89
C HIS A 65 -14.76 3.25 -16.78
N TRP A 66 -15.02 3.67 -18.03
CA TRP A 66 -16.02 3.04 -18.90
C TRP A 66 -15.74 1.53 -19.15
N GLN A 67 -14.47 1.13 -19.24
CA GLN A 67 -14.08 -0.30 -19.37
C GLN A 67 -14.17 -1.09 -18.06
N CYS A 68 -14.34 -0.41 -16.92
CA CYS A 68 -14.30 -0.98 -15.58
C CYS A 68 -15.67 -0.96 -14.91
N ASN A 69 -16.68 -0.34 -15.54
CA ASN A 69 -17.98 -0.08 -14.94
C ASN A 69 -18.77 -1.36 -14.63
N GLU A 70 -18.77 -2.34 -15.54
CA GLU A 70 -19.49 -3.60 -15.34
C GLU A 70 -18.99 -4.38 -14.12
N MET A 71 -17.67 -4.40 -13.92
CA MET A 71 -17.03 -5.08 -12.79
C MET A 71 -16.97 -4.19 -11.53
N LYS A 72 -17.38 -2.92 -11.62
CA LYS A 72 -17.15 -1.90 -10.59
C LYS A 72 -15.69 -1.85 -10.13
N LEU A 73 -14.77 -2.00 -11.08
CA LEU A 73 -13.34 -2.03 -10.78
C LEU A 73 -12.82 -0.59 -10.61
N PHE A 74 -12.26 -0.29 -9.44
CA PHE A 74 -11.69 1.03 -9.14
C PHE A 74 -10.26 0.98 -8.61
N ASN A 75 -9.78 -0.17 -8.15
CA ASN A 75 -8.38 -0.37 -7.79
C ASN A 75 -7.87 -1.77 -8.16
N LEU A 76 -6.56 -1.88 -8.41
CA LEU A 76 -5.81 -3.12 -8.48
C LEU A 76 -4.48 -2.94 -7.75
N CYS A 77 -4.13 -3.89 -6.91
CA CYS A 77 -2.92 -3.85 -6.09
C CYS A 77 -2.07 -5.08 -6.40
N PHE A 78 -0.79 -4.89 -6.74
CA PHE A 78 0.15 -5.97 -6.97
C PHE A 78 1.54 -5.60 -6.47
N ALA A 79 2.02 -6.30 -5.44
CA ALA A 79 3.35 -6.10 -4.83
C ALA A 79 3.65 -4.65 -4.38
N ASP A 80 4.19 -3.80 -5.23
CA ASP A 80 4.48 -2.40 -4.96
C ASP A 80 3.65 -1.44 -5.85
N ASP A 81 2.81 -2.01 -6.71
CA ASP A 81 2.05 -1.32 -7.73
C ASP A 81 0.58 -1.18 -7.35
N LEU A 82 0.10 0.06 -7.44
CA LEU A 82 -1.30 0.41 -7.30
C LEU A 82 -1.79 1.05 -8.58
N LEU A 83 -2.83 0.47 -9.17
CA LEU A 83 -3.58 1.06 -10.27
C LEU A 83 -4.94 1.52 -9.76
N LEU A 84 -5.31 2.75 -10.09
CA LEU A 84 -6.61 3.34 -9.74
C LEU A 84 -7.37 3.69 -11.01
N PHE A 85 -8.64 3.30 -11.07
CA PHE A 85 -9.50 3.46 -12.24
C PHE A 85 -10.70 4.32 -11.89
N CYS A 86 -10.85 5.43 -12.60
CA CYS A 86 -12.04 6.28 -12.54
C CYS A 86 -12.27 6.93 -13.90
N LYS A 87 -13.45 7.51 -14.08
CA LYS A 87 -13.67 8.44 -15.18
C LYS A 87 -12.73 9.65 -15.01
N ALA A 88 -12.26 10.21 -16.12
CA ALA A 88 -11.37 11.37 -16.13
C ALA A 88 -12.12 12.67 -15.72
N GLU A 89 -12.45 12.76 -14.44
CA GLU A 89 -13.13 13.89 -13.80
C GLU A 89 -12.37 14.32 -12.54
N GLU A 90 -12.31 15.63 -12.30
CA GLU A 90 -11.55 16.21 -11.19
C GLU A 90 -12.02 15.67 -9.83
N ASN A 91 -13.33 15.57 -9.63
CA ASN A 91 -13.91 15.06 -8.38
C ASN A 91 -13.47 13.63 -8.05
N SER A 92 -13.38 12.75 -9.05
CA SER A 92 -12.92 11.37 -8.85
C SER A 92 -11.44 11.31 -8.48
N VAL A 93 -10.61 12.16 -9.09
CA VAL A 93 -9.19 12.26 -8.77
C VAL A 93 -8.97 12.83 -7.37
N ILE A 94 -9.73 13.85 -6.98
CA ILE A 94 -9.71 14.42 -5.63
C ILE A 94 -10.08 13.36 -4.59
N LEU A 95 -11.15 12.60 -4.84
CA LEU A 95 -11.59 11.51 -3.97
C LEU A 95 -10.48 10.48 -3.73
N PHE A 96 -9.81 10.04 -4.79
CA PHE A 96 -8.69 9.10 -4.71
C PHE A 96 -7.49 9.68 -3.97
N ARG A 97 -7.13 10.94 -4.24
CA ARG A 97 -6.06 11.63 -3.52
C ARG A 97 -6.34 11.66 -2.02
N ASP A 98 -7.55 12.03 -1.63
CA ASP A 98 -7.90 12.16 -0.22
C ASP A 98 -7.99 10.78 0.46
N ALA A 99 -8.39 9.74 -0.27
CA ALA A 99 -8.33 8.35 0.19
C ALA A 99 -6.88 7.90 0.45
N LEU A 100 -5.97 8.17 -0.49
CA LEU A 100 -4.54 7.86 -0.37
C LEU A 100 -3.91 8.63 0.79
N HIS A 101 -4.30 9.88 1.01
CA HIS A 101 -3.83 10.67 2.14
C HIS A 101 -4.24 10.05 3.48
N ALA A 102 -5.52 9.70 3.64
CA ALA A 102 -6.00 9.04 4.85
C ALA A 102 -5.33 7.69 5.08
N PHE A 103 -5.11 6.91 4.02
CA PHE A 103 -4.36 5.67 4.12
C PHE A 103 -2.91 5.90 4.56
N ALA A 104 -2.25 6.93 4.03
CA ALA A 104 -0.87 7.27 4.40
C ALA A 104 -0.75 7.71 5.86
N GLU A 105 -1.72 8.49 6.37
CA GLU A 105 -1.77 8.87 7.79
C GLU A 105 -1.96 7.67 8.72
N LEU A 106 -2.78 6.69 8.32
CA LEU A 106 -3.05 5.49 9.11
C LEU A 106 -1.90 4.47 9.08
N SER A 107 -1.32 4.24 7.90
CA SER A 107 -0.34 3.17 7.68
C SER A 107 1.12 3.64 7.75
N GLY A 108 1.37 4.93 7.55
CA GLY A 108 2.71 5.47 7.30
C GLY A 108 3.26 5.17 5.89
N LEU A 109 2.51 4.48 5.03
CA LEU A 109 2.89 4.17 3.66
C LEU A 109 2.48 5.31 2.72
N HIS A 110 3.46 5.91 2.06
CA HIS A 110 3.23 7.05 1.18
C HIS A 110 3.37 6.64 -0.28
N ALA A 111 2.35 6.95 -1.09
CA ALA A 111 2.44 6.82 -2.53
C ALA A 111 3.52 7.76 -3.06
N LYS A 112 4.42 7.24 -3.89
CA LYS A 112 5.43 8.08 -4.56
C LYS A 112 4.78 8.86 -5.69
N SER A 113 5.08 10.16 -5.76
CA SER A 113 4.55 11.05 -6.80
C SER A 113 5.13 10.75 -8.20
N VAL A 114 6.29 10.10 -8.26
CA VAL A 114 6.91 9.59 -9.48
C VAL A 114 7.37 8.15 -9.23
N LYS A 115 6.96 7.24 -10.11
CA LYS A 115 7.46 5.87 -10.12
C LYS A 115 8.78 5.87 -10.91
N VAL A 116 9.90 5.69 -10.22
CA VAL A 116 11.22 5.52 -10.83
C VAL A 116 11.46 4.02 -10.93
N ASN A 117 11.54 3.51 -12.15
CA ASN A 117 11.97 2.14 -12.44
C ASN A 117 13.51 2.06 -12.42
#